data_AF-A0A7K1HES0-F1
#
_entry.id   AF-A0A7K1HES0-F1
#
_cell.length_a   1.000
_cell.length_b   1.000
_cell.length_c   1.000
_cell.angle_alpha   90.00
_cell.angle_beta   90.00
_cell.angle_gamma   90.00
#
_symmetry.space_group_name_H-M   'P 1'
#
loop_
_entity.id
_entity.type
_entity.pdbx_description
1 polymer ?
#
loop_
_entity_poly.entity_id
_entity_poly.type
_entity_poly.pdbx_seq_one_letter_code
_entity_poly.pdbx_strand_id
1 'polypeptide(L)' 'MFDSVYADQLQMQITVNSSSYAVKFYESLGFSKTFEEQETDGLKYTPMHYCPLRMDGLITG' A
#
# COMPACT_ATOMS: atom_id res chain seq x y z
N MET A 1 -2.07 -25.62 -18.41
CA MET A 1 -2.10 -25.52 -16.94
C MET A 1 -0.78 -24.94 -16.43
N PHE A 2 -0.52 -23.67 -16.75
CA PHE A 2 0.61 -22.91 -16.16
C PHE A 2 0.16 -21.52 -15.66
N ASP A 3 -1.11 -21.14 -15.86
CA ASP A 3 -1.64 -19.83 -15.48
C ASP A 3 -1.77 -19.67 -13.96
N SER A 4 -1.83 -20.79 -13.22
CA SER A 4 -1.95 -20.78 -11.75
C SER A 4 -0.66 -20.39 -11.02
N VAL A 5 0.49 -20.37 -11.70
CA VAL A 5 1.79 -20.02 -11.10
C VAL A 5 2.07 -18.51 -11.17
N TYR A 6 1.36 -17.78 -12.05
CA TYR A 6 1.48 -16.32 -12.15
C TYR A 6 0.66 -15.57 -11.09
N ALA A 7 -0.36 -16.20 -10.50
CA ALA A 7 -1.20 -15.58 -9.47
C ALA A 7 -0.46 -15.36 -8.14
N ASP A 8 0.60 -16.14 -7.90
CA ASP A 8 1.45 -16.10 -6.70
C ASP A 8 2.82 -15.46 -6.97
N GLN A 9 2.97 -14.71 -8.08
CA GLN A 9 4.11 -13.79 -8.20
C GLN A 9 3.97 -12.75 -7.10
N LEU A 10 4.63 -13.04 -5.98
CA LEU A 10 4.87 -12.22 -4.79
C LEU A 10 4.53 -10.75 -5.08
N GLN A 11 3.26 -10.38 -4.92
CA GLN A 11 2.86 -8.99 -4.98
C GLN A 11 3.44 -8.39 -3.71
N MET A 12 4.69 -7.94 -3.79
CA MET A 12 5.37 -7.28 -2.70
C MET A 12 4.54 -6.05 -2.37
N GLN A 13 3.71 -6.16 -1.34
CA GLN A 13 2.84 -5.09 -0.89
C GLN A 13 3.31 -4.70 0.50
N ILE A 14 3.74 -3.47 0.64
CA ILE A 14 4.04 -2.87 1.94
C ILE A 14 2.76 -2.23 2.43
N THR A 15 2.30 -2.58 3.63
CA THR A 15 1.13 -1.98 4.26
C THR A 15 1.53 -1.20 5.49
N VAL A 16 0.82 -0.10 5.76
CA VAL A 16 1.01 0.72 6.96
C VAL A 16 -0.33 1.23 7.48
N ASN A 17 -0.45 1.36 8.80
CA ASN A 17 -1.51 2.13 9.44
C ASN A 17 -0.96 3.52 9.73
N SER A 18 -1.30 4.48 8.87
CA SER A 18 -0.73 5.83 8.91
C SER A 18 -1.48 6.71 9.89
N SER A 19 -0.77 7.42 10.77
CA SER A 19 -1.36 8.55 11.49
C SER A 19 -1.85 9.60 10.49
N SER A 20 -2.92 10.32 10.80
CA SER A 20 -3.41 11.42 9.97
C SER A 20 -2.31 12.43 9.60
N TYR A 21 -1.34 12.64 10.51
CA TYR A 21 -0.16 13.48 10.28
C TYR A 21 0.83 12.92 9.25
N ALA A 22 0.89 11.60 9.08
CA ALA A 22 1.86 10.92 8.22
C ALA A 22 1.29 10.55 6.84
N VAL A 23 -0.02 10.70 6.61
CA VAL A 23 -0.66 10.37 5.32
C VAL A 23 0.03 11.05 4.15
N LYS A 24 0.27 12.36 4.23
CA LYS A 24 0.94 13.11 3.14
C LYS A 24 2.38 12.68 2.90
N PHE A 25 3.09 12.28 3.96
CA PHE A 25 4.43 11.73 3.84
C PHE A 25 4.41 10.40 3.09
N TYR A 26 3.55 9.46 3.47
CA TYR A 26 3.44 8.17 2.77
C TYR A 26 2.91 8.30 1.35
N GLU A 27 1.95 9.22 1.09
CA GLU A 27 1.52 9.56 -0.27
C GLU A 27 2.71 10.01 -1.15
N SER A 28 3.65 10.80 -0.59
CA SER A 28 4.85 11.23 -1.33
C SER A 28 5.83 10.09 -1.66
N LEU A 29 5.76 8.98 -0.92
CA LEU A 29 6.53 7.76 -1.16
C LEU A 29 5.80 6.77 -2.08
N GLY A 30 4.64 7.13 -2.63
CA GLY A 30 3.85 6.30 -3.54
C GLY A 30 2.84 5.39 -2.84
N PHE A 31 2.63 5.52 -1.52
CA PHE A 31 1.56 4.80 -0.85
C PHE A 31 0.19 5.38 -1.23
N SER A 32 -0.81 4.51 -1.30
CA SER A 32 -2.20 4.86 -1.52
C SER A 32 -3.06 4.33 -0.38
N LYS A 33 -4.08 5.11 0.01
CA LYS A 33 -5.07 4.69 1.02
C LYS A 33 -5.79 3.43 0.53
N THR A 34 -5.91 2.43 1.39
CA THR A 34 -6.75 1.24 1.12
C THR A 34 -8.15 1.41 1.68
N PHE A 35 -8.31 2.27 2.69
CA PHE A 35 -9.57 2.55 3.34
C PHE A 35 -9.58 3.97 3.91
N GLU A 36 -10.76 4.46 4.27
CA GLU A 36 -10.94 5.70 5.04
C GLU A 36 -10.35 5.57 6.46
N GLU A 37 -10.22 6.70 7.18
CA GLU A 37 -9.73 6.70 8.56
C GLU A 37 -10.54 5.76 9.46
N GLN A 38 -9.84 4.90 10.21
CA GLN A 38 -10.36 3.92 11.14
C GLN A 38 -9.99 4.30 12.57
N GLU A 39 -10.76 3.80 13.54
CA GLU A 39 -10.46 3.92 14.96
C GLU A 39 -10.52 2.55 15.63
N THR A 40 -9.49 2.18 16.39
CA THR A 40 -9.44 0.95 17.18
C THR A 40 -8.83 1.28 18.54
N ASP A 41 -9.53 0.95 19.62
CA ASP A 41 -9.11 1.23 21.00
C ASP A 41 -8.71 2.70 21.24
N GLY A 42 -9.38 3.64 20.57
CA GLY A 42 -9.11 5.08 20.66
C GLY A 42 -7.96 5.58 19.78
N LEU A 43 -7.27 4.70 19.04
CA LEU A 43 -6.23 5.08 18.09
C LEU A 43 -6.82 5.26 16.69
N LYS A 44 -6.69 6.47 16.13
CA LYS A 44 -7.07 6.78 14.75
C LYS A 44 -5.92 6.54 13.78
N TYR A 45 -6.21 5.86 12.67
CA TYR A 45 -5.24 5.58 11.61
C TYR A 45 -5.91 5.45 10.25
N THR A 46 -5.18 5.76 9.19
CA THR A 46 -5.56 5.54 7.80
C THR A 46 -4.75 4.38 7.24
N PRO A 47 -5.37 3.22 6.92
CA PRO A 47 -4.69 2.11 6.26
C PRO A 47 -4.20 2.51 4.86
N MET A 48 -2.94 2.19 4.54
CA MET A 48 -2.32 2.49 3.26
C MET A 48 -1.48 1.31 2.76
N HIS A 49 -1.25 1.26 1.44
CA HIS A 49 -0.39 0.27 0.80
C HIS A 49 0.53 0.89 -0.25
N TYR A 50 1.66 0.25 -0.49
CA TYR A 50 2.56 0.51 -1.60
C TYR A 50 2.95 -0.80 -2.27
N CYS A 51 2.88 -0.84 -3.60
CA CYS A 51 3.33 -1.97 -4.42
C CYS A 51 4.52 -1.49 -5.26
N PRO A 52 5.76 -1.88 -4.94
CA PRO A 52 6.95 -1.48 -5.70
C PRO A 52 7.02 -2.18 -7.07
N LEU A 53 6.38 -3.35 -7.20
CA LEU A 53 6.35 -4.17 -8.39
C LEU A 53 5.00 -4.03 -9.11
N ARG A 54 4.65 -2.81 -9.54
CA ARG A 54 3.64 -2.65 -10.59
C ARG A 54 4.37 -2.76 -11.93
N MET A 55 4.09 -3.85 -12.67
CA MET A 55 4.66 -4.13 -14.00
C MET A 55 4.10 -3.22 -15.10
N ASP A 56 3.32 -2.23 -14.71
CA ASP A 56 2.79 -1.11 -15.48
C ASP A 56 3.78 0.07 -15.50
N GLY A 57 5.03 -0.23 -15.87
CA GLY A 57 5.97 0.73 -16.44
C GLY A 57 6.72 1.63 -15.44
N LEU A 58 8.03 1.42 -15.40
CA LEU A 58 9.04 2.37 -14.94
C LEU A 58 9.10 2.58 -13.42
N ILE A 59 10.13 1.96 -12.84
CA ILE A 59 10.89 2.39 -11.67
C ILE A 59 10.73 3.91 -11.48
N THR A 60 9.97 4.32 -10.48
CA THR A 60 9.74 5.73 -10.15
C THR A 60 11.01 6.33 -9.54
N GLY A 61 11.64 7.26 -10.29
CA GLY A 61 12.52 8.32 -9.77
C GLY A 61 13.97 7.94 -9.49
#